data_AF-A0A6A6ZFK3-F1
#
_entry.id   AF-A0A6A6ZFK3-F1
#
_cell.length_a   1.000
_cell.length_b   1.000
_cell.length_c   1.000
_cell.angle_alpha   90.00
_cell.angle_beta   90.00
_cell.angle_gamma   90.00
#
_symmetry.space_group_name_H-M   'P 1'
#
loop_
_entity.id
_entity.type
_entity.pdbx_description
1 polymer ?
#
loop_
_entity_poly.entity_id
_entity_poly.type
_entity_poly.pdbx_seq_one_letter_code
_entity_poly.pdbx_strand_id
1 'polypeptide(L)'
;MILHSVIFAFALLVVCVCSACTTDDECSLNGICVVSTCICDASWFGDDCGRLDLEPATRGTGYNYTTYTDPSYYNTRGNSSWGGQIIHDPQDPALFHLLVDQFAHGCGLSGWRPTSFVARAESRTGPQGPYHWVQNVTGSFRHNTYVHWSPFDQKYLLWTIGVDVPDPKSCKSVSKENWPNNISVSAAQDIKGPWTPFHITINGTNPAPWPLYSPENQTSKITLIAEDLRIFTAERWDAKYSLINSASWNTSDYSRTWAEDPFVWRDKRGHWHALAHWMIDIVEKNGTKYPRVGAHMYARTLEGEWTFKLQEAFNSTVTFTDGSVETFNRRERPKLFFSDDGELTPLYLVSGVQALGSTTTSYTLIQPVGTAWREYEAALGF
;
A
#
# COMPACT_ATOMS: atom_id res chain seq x y z
N MET A 1 -17.79 49.30 -63.42
CA MET A 1 -16.64 48.54 -62.87
C MET A 1 -16.52 48.89 -61.40
N ILE A 2 -17.07 48.07 -60.50
CA ILE A 2 -17.03 48.30 -59.05
C ILE A 2 -15.98 47.32 -58.51
N LEU A 3 -14.85 47.83 -58.05
CA LEU A 3 -13.76 47.06 -57.49
C LEU A 3 -14.07 46.80 -56.00
N HIS A 4 -14.40 45.55 -55.64
CA HIS A 4 -14.53 45.14 -54.25
C HIS A 4 -13.15 44.77 -53.70
N SER A 5 -12.63 45.60 -52.79
CA SER A 5 -11.43 45.29 -52.02
C SER A 5 -11.77 44.26 -50.95
N VAL A 6 -11.24 43.04 -51.09
CA VAL A 6 -11.33 42.00 -50.06
C VAL A 6 -10.20 42.22 -49.07
N ILE A 7 -10.54 42.63 -47.84
CA ILE A 7 -9.60 42.73 -46.72
C ILE A 7 -9.50 41.33 -46.10
N PHE A 8 -8.34 40.68 -46.25
CA PHE A 8 -8.01 39.45 -45.53
C PHE A 8 -7.62 39.80 -44.09
N ALA A 9 -8.48 39.46 -43.13
CA ALA A 9 -8.15 39.50 -41.71
C ALA A 9 -7.28 38.28 -41.36
N PHE A 10 -5.99 38.51 -41.09
CA PHE A 10 -5.12 37.51 -40.49
C PHE A 10 -5.51 37.34 -39.01
N ALA A 11 -6.20 36.24 -38.68
CA ALA A 11 -6.40 35.83 -37.30
C ALA A 11 -5.07 35.29 -36.76
N LEU A 12 -4.46 36.01 -35.81
CA LEU A 12 -3.31 35.51 -35.05
C LEU A 12 -3.79 34.34 -34.18
N LEU A 13 -3.42 33.12 -34.54
CA LEU A 13 -3.63 31.94 -33.71
C LEU A 13 -2.63 32.00 -32.55
N VAL A 14 -3.08 32.49 -31.39
CA VAL A 14 -2.30 32.40 -30.16
C VAL A 14 -2.30 30.94 -29.75
N VAL A 15 -1.22 30.23 -30.09
CA VAL A 15 -0.95 28.89 -29.57
C VAL A 15 -0.59 29.08 -28.10
N CYS A 16 -1.57 28.92 -27.21
CA CYS A 16 -1.32 28.83 -25.78
C CYS A 16 -0.57 27.51 -25.56
N VAL A 17 0.76 27.58 -25.43
CA VAL A 17 1.56 26.43 -25.00
C VAL A 17 1.19 26.18 -23.55
N CYS A 18 0.30 25.22 -23.30
CA CYS A 18 -0.08 24.83 -21.96
C CYS A 18 1.17 24.23 -21.30
N SER A 19 1.74 24.93 -20.32
CA SER A 19 2.86 24.44 -19.51
C SER A 19 2.38 23.26 -18.67
N ALA A 20 3.00 22.07 -18.79
CA ALA A 20 2.56 20.89 -18.03
C ALA A 20 2.80 21.05 -16.53
N CYS A 21 3.86 21.77 -16.16
CA CYS A 21 4.21 22.07 -14.77
C CYS A 21 4.85 23.46 -14.65
N THR A 22 4.84 24.02 -13.44
CA THR A 22 5.63 25.21 -13.08
C THR A 22 6.57 24.93 -11.92
N THR A 23 6.21 23.95 -11.10
CA THR A 23 6.91 23.46 -9.93
C THR A 23 6.82 21.93 -9.91
N ASP A 24 7.55 21.30 -9.01
CA ASP A 24 7.51 19.84 -8.84
C ASP A 24 6.15 19.35 -8.30
N ASP A 25 5.34 20.23 -7.71
CA ASP A 25 4.01 19.88 -7.19
C ASP A 25 3.06 19.43 -8.31
N GLU A 26 3.17 19.97 -9.53
CA GLU A 26 2.41 19.47 -10.69
C GLU A 26 2.93 18.13 -11.21
N CYS A 27 4.17 17.77 -10.89
CA CYS A 27 4.78 16.47 -11.17
C CYS A 27 4.56 15.46 -10.03
N SER A 28 3.51 15.68 -9.23
CA SER A 28 3.11 14.84 -8.10
C SER A 28 4.20 14.63 -7.03
N LEU A 29 5.25 15.46 -7.02
CA LEU A 29 6.50 15.24 -6.27
C LEU A 29 7.20 13.89 -6.54
N ASN A 30 6.74 13.11 -7.52
CA ASN A 30 7.40 11.89 -8.03
C ASN A 30 8.24 12.20 -9.28
N GLY A 31 8.62 13.47 -9.44
CA GLY A 31 9.36 13.99 -10.56
C GLY A 31 9.69 15.46 -10.34
N ILE A 32 10.49 16.01 -11.25
CA ILE A 32 10.91 17.41 -11.23
C ILE A 32 10.39 18.14 -12.46
N CYS A 33 10.02 19.40 -12.30
CA CYS A 33 9.58 20.24 -13.41
C CYS A 33 10.79 20.87 -14.12
N VAL A 34 11.03 20.46 -15.36
CA VAL A 34 12.14 20.96 -16.19
C VAL A 34 11.56 21.53 -17.47
N VAL A 35 11.70 22.84 -17.66
CA VAL A 35 11.23 23.57 -18.86
C VAL A 35 9.78 23.18 -19.20
N SER A 36 8.88 23.36 -18.22
CA SER A 36 7.43 23.11 -18.37
C SER A 36 7.05 21.65 -18.65
N THR A 37 7.95 20.69 -18.41
CA THR A 37 7.73 19.25 -18.58
C THR A 37 8.15 18.50 -17.31
N CYS A 38 7.36 17.52 -16.89
CA CYS A 38 7.72 16.66 -15.78
C CYS A 38 8.73 15.59 -16.20
N ILE A 39 9.83 15.49 -15.47
CA ILE A 39 10.80 14.39 -15.56
C ILE A 39 10.59 13.49 -14.35
N CYS A 40 10.04 12.30 -14.58
CA CYS A 40 9.65 11.40 -13.51
C CYS A 40 10.85 10.67 -12.89
N ASP A 41 10.73 10.40 -11.60
CA ASP A 41 11.61 9.45 -10.94
C ASP A 41 11.38 8.03 -11.46
N ALA A 42 12.38 7.18 -11.28
CA ALA A 42 12.29 5.77 -11.65
C ALA A 42 11.04 5.12 -11.04
N SER A 43 10.41 4.24 -11.82
CA SER A 43 9.18 3.52 -11.47
C SER A 43 7.90 4.37 -11.42
N TRP A 44 7.97 5.65 -11.80
CA TRP A 44 6.82 6.53 -12.01
C TRP A 44 6.75 7.00 -13.46
N PHE A 45 5.53 7.20 -13.96
CA PHE A 45 5.30 7.65 -15.34
C PHE A 45 4.05 8.52 -15.49
N GLY A 46 3.86 9.03 -16.70
CA GLY A 46 2.76 9.92 -17.08
C GLY A 46 3.22 11.37 -17.18
N ASP A 47 2.38 12.23 -17.76
CA ASP A 47 2.69 13.65 -17.98
C ASP A 47 2.92 14.43 -16.68
N ASP A 48 2.50 13.86 -15.54
CA ASP A 48 2.54 14.42 -14.19
C ASP A 48 3.19 13.48 -13.16
N CYS A 49 3.82 12.38 -13.61
CA CYS A 49 4.48 11.38 -12.76
C CYS A 49 3.59 10.75 -11.65
N GLY A 50 2.26 10.81 -11.81
CA GLY A 50 1.30 10.34 -10.81
C GLY A 50 1.07 8.83 -10.79
N ARG A 51 1.62 8.07 -11.76
CA ARG A 51 1.30 6.66 -11.99
C ARG A 51 2.50 5.74 -11.76
N LEU A 52 2.28 4.59 -11.14
CA LEU A 52 3.28 3.52 -10.98
C LEU A 52 3.48 2.77 -12.30
N ASP A 53 4.72 2.64 -12.74
CA ASP A 53 5.08 1.87 -13.93
C ASP A 53 5.05 0.36 -13.62
N LEU A 54 3.87 -0.26 -13.68
CA LEU A 54 3.67 -1.66 -13.27
C LEU A 54 4.06 -2.65 -14.37
N GLU A 55 5.05 -3.48 -14.10
CA GLU A 55 5.48 -4.58 -15.00
C GLU A 55 4.59 -5.81 -14.85
N PRO A 56 4.62 -6.77 -15.80
CA PRO A 56 3.88 -8.01 -15.66
C PRO A 56 4.24 -8.80 -14.39
N ALA A 57 3.22 -9.25 -13.65
CA ALA A 57 3.42 -10.11 -12.48
C ALA A 57 3.62 -11.58 -12.88
N THR A 58 4.40 -12.34 -12.13
CA THR A 58 4.50 -13.79 -12.35
C THR A 58 3.34 -14.52 -11.70
N ARG A 59 2.67 -15.41 -12.43
CA ARG A 59 1.52 -16.16 -11.90
C ARG A 59 1.98 -17.16 -10.83
N GLY A 60 1.22 -17.26 -9.74
CA GLY A 60 1.52 -18.18 -8.64
C GLY A 60 2.63 -17.70 -7.69
N THR A 61 3.22 -16.52 -7.90
CA THR A 61 4.10 -15.87 -6.93
C THR A 61 3.29 -15.05 -5.92
N GLY A 62 3.97 -14.25 -5.09
CA GLY A 62 3.36 -13.63 -3.91
C GLY A 62 2.99 -14.67 -2.86
N TYR A 63 1.84 -14.50 -2.22
CA TYR A 63 1.30 -15.46 -1.25
C TYR A 63 -0.07 -15.93 -1.70
N ASN A 64 -0.09 -16.95 -2.57
CA ASN A 64 -1.30 -17.51 -3.13
C ASN A 64 -1.50 -18.98 -2.73
N TYR A 65 -2.30 -19.19 -1.69
CA TYR A 65 -2.68 -20.52 -1.16
C TYR A 65 -4.17 -20.81 -1.34
N THR A 66 -4.81 -20.18 -2.33
CA THR A 66 -6.25 -20.34 -2.61
C THR A 66 -6.66 -21.77 -3.00
N THR A 67 -5.71 -22.63 -3.35
CA THR A 67 -5.94 -24.05 -3.62
C THR A 67 -5.66 -24.96 -2.42
N TYR A 68 -5.00 -24.47 -1.37
CA TYR A 68 -4.65 -25.24 -0.19
C TYR A 68 -5.82 -25.35 0.78
N THR A 69 -6.28 -26.57 1.07
CA THR A 69 -7.33 -26.86 2.05
C THR A 69 -6.82 -27.81 3.12
N ASP A 70 -7.46 -27.78 4.30
CA ASP A 70 -7.17 -28.69 5.42
C ASP A 70 -8.48 -29.24 5.99
N PRO A 71 -8.54 -30.51 6.47
CA PRO A 71 -9.75 -31.08 7.07
C PRO A 71 -10.32 -30.30 8.27
N SER A 72 -9.50 -29.49 8.94
CA SER A 72 -9.92 -28.62 10.05
C SER A 72 -10.59 -27.31 9.60
N TYR A 73 -10.62 -27.02 8.29
CA TYR A 73 -11.25 -25.80 7.78
C TYR A 73 -12.77 -25.90 7.88
N TYR A 74 -13.42 -24.75 8.09
CA TYR A 74 -14.88 -24.66 8.15
C TYR A 74 -15.53 -24.72 6.76
N ASN A 75 -14.73 -24.69 5.69
CA ASN A 75 -15.16 -24.88 4.32
C ASN A 75 -13.99 -25.35 3.42
N THR A 76 -14.27 -25.65 2.16
CA THR A 76 -13.32 -26.21 1.18
C THR A 76 -12.73 -25.20 0.20
N ARG A 77 -12.86 -23.88 0.45
CA ARG A 77 -12.54 -22.81 -0.53
C ARG A 77 -11.07 -22.41 -0.59
N GLY A 78 -10.22 -23.13 0.13
CA GLY A 78 -8.80 -22.87 0.23
C GLY A 78 -8.45 -21.74 1.18
N ASN A 79 -7.15 -21.47 1.32
CA ASN A 79 -6.64 -20.39 2.16
C ASN A 79 -6.86 -19.02 1.48
N SER A 80 -6.81 -17.94 2.24
CA SER A 80 -6.93 -16.60 1.69
C SER A 80 -6.16 -15.58 2.51
N SER A 81 -5.66 -14.55 1.83
CA SER A 81 -4.90 -13.47 2.44
C SER A 81 -5.25 -12.11 1.85
N TRP A 82 -4.95 -11.02 2.57
CA TRP A 82 -5.31 -9.66 2.17
C TRP A 82 -4.23 -8.63 2.45
N GLY A 83 -3.30 -8.51 1.50
CA GLY A 83 -2.15 -7.60 1.59
C GLY A 83 -1.02 -8.18 2.43
N GLY A 84 0.09 -7.45 2.49
CA GLY A 84 1.26 -7.85 3.25
C GLY A 84 2.42 -6.87 3.06
N GLN A 85 3.53 -7.14 3.71
CA GLN A 85 4.74 -6.32 3.61
C GLN A 85 5.97 -7.21 3.49
N ILE A 86 6.74 -7.00 2.42
CA ILE A 86 8.02 -7.68 2.19
C ILE A 86 9.04 -7.07 3.15
N ILE A 87 9.84 -7.94 3.77
CA ILE A 87 10.99 -7.57 4.58
C ILE A 87 12.17 -8.41 4.12
N HIS A 88 13.20 -7.75 3.59
CA HIS A 88 14.47 -8.40 3.26
C HIS A 88 15.22 -8.71 4.56
N ASP A 89 15.68 -9.95 4.72
CA ASP A 89 16.36 -10.36 5.95
C ASP A 89 17.74 -9.69 6.05
N PRO A 90 18.03 -8.95 7.13
CA PRO A 90 19.30 -8.22 7.25
C PRO A 90 20.51 -9.13 7.49
N GLN A 91 20.31 -10.40 7.82
CA GLN A 91 21.36 -11.37 8.13
C GLN A 91 21.53 -12.43 7.03
N ASP A 92 20.51 -12.64 6.19
CA ASP A 92 20.50 -13.57 5.07
C ASP A 92 20.00 -12.86 3.79
N PRO A 93 20.89 -12.33 2.93
CA PRO A 93 20.49 -11.57 1.74
C PRO A 93 19.71 -12.41 0.71
N ALA A 94 19.69 -13.74 0.84
CA ALA A 94 18.91 -14.63 -0.02
C ALA A 94 17.51 -14.95 0.56
N LEU A 95 17.13 -14.35 1.69
CA LEU A 95 15.87 -14.60 2.38
C LEU A 95 14.99 -13.35 2.42
N PHE A 96 13.77 -13.50 1.94
CA PHE A 96 12.71 -12.51 2.10
C PHE A 96 11.62 -13.07 3.00
N HIS A 97 11.18 -12.25 3.96
CA HIS A 97 9.99 -12.48 4.74
C HIS A 97 8.82 -11.72 4.13
N LEU A 98 7.63 -12.28 4.24
CA LEU A 98 6.37 -11.58 4.00
C LEU A 98 5.53 -11.67 5.28
N LEU A 99 5.21 -10.52 5.86
CA LEU A 99 4.20 -10.44 6.92
C LEU A 99 2.86 -10.20 6.24
N VAL A 100 1.97 -11.18 6.32
CA VAL A 100 0.74 -11.28 5.53
C VAL A 100 -0.45 -11.47 6.44
N ASP A 101 -1.55 -10.77 6.17
CA ASP A 101 -2.83 -10.99 6.84
C ASP A 101 -3.49 -12.22 6.22
N GLN A 102 -3.53 -13.33 6.95
CA GLN A 102 -4.18 -14.57 6.51
C GLN A 102 -5.47 -14.81 7.28
N PHE A 103 -6.45 -15.45 6.62
CA PHE A 103 -7.71 -15.84 7.24
C PHE A 103 -7.70 -17.32 7.67
N ALA A 104 -7.90 -17.56 8.97
CA ALA A 104 -7.91 -18.89 9.55
C ALA A 104 -9.07 -19.76 9.03
N HIS A 105 -8.90 -21.08 9.09
CA HIS A 105 -9.92 -22.10 8.86
C HIS A 105 -10.69 -21.98 7.53
N GLY A 106 -10.04 -21.45 6.49
CA GLY A 106 -10.62 -21.29 5.15
C GLY A 106 -11.67 -20.18 5.03
N CYS A 107 -11.80 -19.28 6.01
CA CYS A 107 -12.95 -18.37 6.07
C CYS A 107 -13.02 -17.28 5.01
N GLY A 108 -11.90 -17.00 4.33
CA GLY A 108 -11.85 -16.02 3.25
C GLY A 108 -12.15 -14.59 3.70
N LEU A 109 -12.15 -13.68 2.73
CA LEU A 109 -12.25 -12.25 2.98
C LEU A 109 -13.54 -11.81 3.67
N SER A 110 -14.68 -12.49 3.45
CA SER A 110 -15.95 -12.12 4.09
C SER A 110 -15.98 -12.43 5.60
N GLY A 111 -15.15 -13.38 6.05
CA GLY A 111 -15.05 -13.80 7.45
C GLY A 111 -13.85 -13.21 8.19
N TRP A 112 -13.15 -12.24 7.59
CA TRP A 112 -11.87 -11.71 8.05
C TRP A 112 -11.86 -11.25 9.51
N ARG A 113 -12.97 -10.71 10.01
CA ARG A 113 -13.17 -10.39 11.42
C ARG A 113 -14.11 -11.43 12.01
N PRO A 114 -13.64 -12.38 12.83
CA PRO A 114 -12.41 -12.33 13.62
C PRO A 114 -11.26 -13.21 13.11
N THR A 115 -11.39 -13.85 11.95
CA THR A 115 -10.49 -14.97 11.56
C THR A 115 -9.12 -14.54 11.04
N SER A 116 -8.89 -13.24 10.84
CA SER A 116 -7.60 -12.73 10.41
C SER A 116 -6.57 -12.87 11.51
N PHE A 117 -5.37 -13.25 11.11
CA PHE A 117 -4.17 -13.23 11.93
C PHE A 117 -2.96 -12.86 11.07
N VAL A 118 -1.86 -12.50 11.72
CA VAL A 118 -0.60 -12.21 11.04
C VAL A 118 0.17 -13.52 10.86
N ALA A 119 0.42 -13.90 9.61
CA ALA A 119 1.36 -14.96 9.28
C ALA A 119 2.69 -14.35 8.81
N ARG A 120 3.79 -15.05 9.10
CA ARG A 120 5.08 -14.84 8.45
C ARG A 120 5.28 -15.96 7.44
N ALA A 121 5.61 -15.56 6.22
CA ALA A 121 5.98 -16.45 5.13
C ALA A 121 7.38 -16.12 4.62
N GLU A 122 8.06 -17.05 3.98
CA GLU A 122 9.44 -16.90 3.50
C GLU A 122 9.55 -17.20 2.00
N SER A 123 10.41 -16.47 1.31
CA SER A 123 10.85 -16.74 -0.06
C SER A 123 12.38 -16.80 -0.11
N ARG A 124 12.90 -17.81 -0.82
CA ARG A 124 14.31 -17.95 -1.21
C ARG A 124 14.50 -17.93 -2.73
N THR A 125 13.48 -17.51 -3.46
CA THR A 125 13.49 -17.36 -4.92
C THR A 125 13.37 -15.90 -5.33
N GLY A 126 13.58 -14.98 -4.38
CA GLY A 126 13.51 -13.54 -4.59
C GLY A 126 12.26 -12.88 -4.00
N PRO A 127 12.19 -11.54 -4.06
CA PRO A 127 11.14 -10.73 -3.43
C PRO A 127 9.77 -10.92 -4.07
N GLN A 128 9.68 -11.37 -5.32
CA GLN A 128 8.42 -11.73 -5.96
C GLN A 128 7.77 -12.96 -5.34
N GLY A 129 8.56 -13.86 -4.73
CA GLY A 129 8.09 -15.16 -4.23
C GLY A 129 8.28 -16.30 -5.24
N PRO A 130 7.54 -17.41 -5.10
CA PRO A 130 6.44 -17.63 -4.14
C PRO A 130 6.90 -17.61 -2.68
N TYR A 131 6.04 -17.11 -1.80
CA TYR A 131 6.25 -17.15 -0.36
C TYR A 131 5.58 -18.38 0.26
N HIS A 132 6.25 -19.03 1.19
CA HIS A 132 5.76 -20.20 1.91
C HIS A 132 5.52 -19.90 3.38
N TRP A 133 4.35 -20.27 3.89
CA TRP A 133 4.01 -20.10 5.30
C TRP A 133 5.07 -20.78 6.19
N VAL A 134 5.52 -20.08 7.23
CA VAL A 134 6.45 -20.65 8.22
C VAL A 134 6.01 -20.43 9.67
N GLN A 135 5.15 -19.44 9.94
CA GLN A 135 4.79 -19.09 11.32
C GLN A 135 3.48 -18.31 11.40
N ASN A 136 2.66 -18.60 12.42
CA ASN A 136 1.65 -17.66 12.92
C ASN A 136 2.34 -16.69 13.89
N VAL A 137 2.46 -15.43 13.48
CA VAL A 137 3.05 -14.37 14.33
C VAL A 137 2.07 -13.97 15.43
N THR A 138 0.77 -13.99 15.11
CA THR A 138 -0.31 -13.75 16.08
C THR A 138 -1.36 -14.85 16.02
N GLY A 139 -2.19 -14.93 17.05
CA GLY A 139 -3.52 -15.55 16.94
C GLY A 139 -4.51 -14.65 16.21
N SER A 140 -5.72 -15.17 16.02
CA SER A 140 -6.90 -14.35 15.67
C SER A 140 -7.32 -13.53 16.89
N PHE A 141 -7.65 -12.24 16.82
CA PHE A 141 -7.91 -11.43 15.64
C PHE A 141 -6.88 -10.29 15.50
N ARG A 142 -6.09 -10.32 14.43
CA ARG A 142 -5.13 -9.26 14.04
C ARG A 142 -5.15 -9.06 12.53
N HIS A 143 -5.13 -7.81 12.07
CA HIS A 143 -5.31 -7.49 10.66
C HIS A 143 -4.67 -6.15 10.28
N ASN A 144 -4.55 -5.89 8.98
CA ASN A 144 -3.97 -4.69 8.39
C ASN A 144 -2.56 -4.42 8.91
N THR A 145 -1.73 -5.45 8.74
CA THR A 145 -0.43 -5.54 9.39
C THR A 145 0.60 -4.65 8.74
N TYR A 146 1.38 -3.92 9.55
CA TYR A 146 2.61 -3.22 9.15
C TYR A 146 3.77 -3.62 10.03
N VAL A 147 4.96 -3.75 9.46
CA VAL A 147 6.18 -4.05 10.21
C VAL A 147 7.34 -3.14 9.78
N HIS A 148 8.02 -2.54 10.74
CA HIS A 148 9.23 -1.74 10.48
C HIS A 148 10.32 -2.11 11.48
N TRP A 149 11.56 -2.12 11.01
CA TRP A 149 12.72 -2.07 11.89
C TRP A 149 12.88 -0.63 12.42
N SER A 150 12.98 -0.46 13.73
CA SER A 150 13.43 0.78 14.37
C SER A 150 14.93 0.68 14.62
N PRO A 151 15.78 1.41 13.87
CA PRO A 151 17.23 1.36 14.07
C PRO A 151 17.65 1.90 15.45
N PHE A 152 16.93 2.90 15.95
CA PHE A 152 17.22 3.48 17.26
C PHE A 152 16.88 2.51 18.40
N ASP A 153 15.72 1.86 18.35
CA ASP A 153 15.28 0.94 19.41
C ASP A 153 15.85 -0.48 19.24
N GLN A 154 16.46 -0.77 18.08
CA GLN A 154 16.95 -2.09 17.66
C GLN A 154 15.88 -3.18 17.78
N LYS A 155 14.69 -2.90 17.25
CA LYS A 155 13.53 -3.79 17.31
C LYS A 155 12.71 -3.72 16.03
N TYR A 156 12.09 -4.84 15.67
CA TYR A 156 10.93 -4.84 14.80
C TYR A 156 9.71 -4.34 15.57
N LEU A 157 8.91 -3.51 14.92
CA LEU A 157 7.68 -2.94 15.42
C LEU A 157 6.55 -3.35 14.49
N LEU A 158 5.50 -3.95 15.05
CA LEU A 158 4.38 -4.57 14.34
C LEU A 158 3.08 -3.85 14.68
N TRP A 159 2.53 -3.08 13.75
CA TRP A 159 1.24 -2.43 13.90
C TRP A 159 0.13 -3.29 13.28
N THR A 160 -0.99 -3.37 13.97
CA THR A 160 -2.20 -4.04 13.49
C THR A 160 -3.45 -3.31 14.00
N ILE A 161 -4.57 -3.57 13.36
CA ILE A 161 -5.87 -3.49 14.03
C ILE A 161 -6.24 -4.84 14.64
N GLY A 162 -7.02 -4.83 15.71
CA GLY A 162 -7.58 -6.07 16.27
C GLY A 162 -7.64 -6.11 17.78
N VAL A 163 -7.92 -7.29 18.31
CA VAL A 163 -8.06 -7.57 19.74
C VAL A 163 -7.68 -9.02 20.01
N ASP A 164 -7.17 -9.29 21.22
CA ASP A 164 -6.89 -10.66 21.65
C ASP A 164 -8.19 -11.36 22.02
N VAL A 165 -8.47 -12.46 21.32
CA VAL A 165 -9.72 -13.22 21.45
C VAL A 165 -9.44 -14.71 21.35
N PRO A 166 -10.32 -15.58 21.87
CA PRO A 166 -10.23 -17.02 21.62
C PRO A 166 -10.35 -17.33 20.13
N ASP A 167 -9.75 -18.45 19.72
CA ASP A 167 -9.81 -18.92 18.33
C ASP A 167 -11.26 -18.99 17.82
N PRO A 168 -11.58 -18.30 16.72
CA PRO A 168 -12.92 -18.29 16.13
C PRO A 168 -13.40 -19.70 15.79
N LYS A 169 -14.67 -20.01 16.10
CA LYS A 169 -15.28 -21.33 15.86
C LYS A 169 -16.12 -21.42 14.59
N SER A 170 -16.20 -20.34 13.82
CA SER A 170 -16.92 -20.27 12.55
C SER A 170 -16.41 -19.11 11.71
N CYS A 171 -16.79 -19.07 10.43
CA CYS A 171 -16.51 -17.95 9.53
C CYS A 171 -17.49 -16.78 9.65
N LYS A 172 -18.32 -16.75 10.71
CA LYS A 172 -19.29 -15.68 10.91
C LYS A 172 -18.57 -14.38 11.28
N SER A 173 -18.81 -13.35 10.48
CA SER A 173 -18.21 -12.03 10.71
C SER A 173 -18.76 -11.36 11.97
N VAL A 174 -17.91 -10.62 12.67
CA VAL A 174 -18.25 -9.76 13.81
C VAL A 174 -18.30 -8.30 13.34
N SER A 175 -19.28 -7.52 13.79
CA SER A 175 -19.47 -6.15 13.33
C SER A 175 -18.54 -5.14 14.02
N LYS A 176 -18.40 -3.92 13.45
CA LYS A 176 -17.58 -2.83 14.02
C LYS A 176 -18.15 -2.31 15.35
N GLU A 177 -19.46 -2.38 15.55
CA GLU A 177 -20.12 -1.96 16.80
C GLU A 177 -19.74 -2.87 17.96
N ASN A 178 -19.56 -4.17 17.67
CA ASN A 178 -19.16 -5.14 18.68
C ASN A 178 -17.67 -5.01 18.98
N TRP A 179 -16.83 -4.94 17.94
CA TRP A 179 -15.38 -4.77 18.07
C TRP A 179 -14.91 -3.48 17.39
N PRO A 180 -14.83 -2.36 18.14
CA PRO A 180 -14.40 -1.09 17.57
C PRO A 180 -12.95 -1.18 17.09
N ASN A 181 -12.64 -0.39 16.08
CA ASN A 181 -11.30 -0.33 15.52
C ASN A 181 -10.35 0.38 16.50
N ASN A 182 -9.24 -0.28 16.80
CA ASN A 182 -8.09 0.30 17.46
C ASN A 182 -6.86 -0.08 16.66
N ILE A 183 -5.90 0.84 16.57
CA ILE A 183 -4.55 0.53 16.09
C ILE A 183 -3.72 0.23 17.32
N SER A 184 -2.92 -0.83 17.25
CA SER A 184 -2.02 -1.25 18.31
C SER A 184 -0.68 -1.69 17.74
N VAL A 185 0.36 -1.62 18.56
CA VAL A 185 1.74 -1.94 18.21
C VAL A 185 2.31 -3.00 19.14
N SER A 186 3.08 -3.93 18.61
CA SER A 186 3.91 -4.88 19.34
C SER A 186 5.36 -4.74 18.91
N ALA A 187 6.32 -5.19 19.73
CA ALA A 187 7.73 -5.13 19.43
C ALA A 187 8.42 -6.49 19.61
N ALA A 188 9.46 -6.74 18.83
CA ALA A 188 10.35 -7.91 18.96
C ALA A 188 11.78 -7.56 18.55
N GLN A 189 12.78 -8.25 19.09
CA GLN A 189 14.18 -8.09 18.64
C GLN A 189 14.46 -8.82 17.32
N ASP A 190 13.71 -9.89 17.05
CA ASP A 190 13.78 -10.70 15.85
C ASP A 190 12.38 -10.74 15.22
N ILE A 191 12.31 -10.76 13.89
CA ILE A 191 11.03 -10.84 13.15
C ILE A 191 10.25 -12.12 13.47
N LYS A 192 10.94 -13.14 13.99
CA LYS A 192 10.39 -14.42 14.47
C LYS A 192 9.77 -14.31 15.87
N GLY A 193 9.95 -13.19 16.56
CA GLY A 193 9.53 -12.99 17.94
C GLY A 193 10.57 -13.46 18.98
N PRO A 194 10.16 -13.64 20.25
CA PRO A 194 8.81 -13.43 20.77
C PRO A 194 8.39 -11.96 20.69
N TRP A 195 7.12 -11.75 20.37
CA TRP A 195 6.50 -10.43 20.29
C TRP A 195 5.93 -10.02 21.65
N THR A 196 6.07 -8.75 22.03
CA THR A 196 5.45 -8.23 23.26
C THR A 196 3.92 -8.20 23.14
N PRO A 197 3.18 -8.13 24.27
CA PRO A 197 1.77 -7.77 24.21
C PRO A 197 1.54 -6.48 23.41
N PHE A 198 0.41 -6.40 22.69
CA PHE A 198 0.07 -5.24 21.90
C PHE A 198 -0.29 -4.05 22.81
N HIS A 199 0.32 -2.90 22.53
CA HIS A 199 0.00 -1.61 23.12
C HIS A 199 -0.95 -0.84 22.19
N ILE A 200 -2.13 -0.43 22.69
CA ILE A 200 -3.08 0.37 21.91
C ILE A 200 -2.51 1.78 21.72
N THR A 201 -2.40 2.24 20.47
CA THR A 201 -1.86 3.56 20.14
C THR A 201 -2.98 4.60 20.00
N ILE A 202 -3.95 4.35 19.12
CA ILE A 202 -5.09 5.23 18.85
C ILE A 202 -6.37 4.42 18.56
N ASN A 203 -7.53 5.04 18.81
CA ASN A 203 -8.79 4.58 18.25
C ASN A 203 -8.83 4.98 16.77
N GLY A 204 -8.91 4.00 15.87
CA GLY A 204 -8.76 4.20 14.44
C GLY A 204 -8.52 2.89 13.70
N THR A 205 -8.44 2.96 12.38
CA THR A 205 -8.17 1.80 11.50
C THR A 205 -7.18 2.19 10.41
N ASN A 206 -6.74 1.17 9.67
CA ASN A 206 -5.88 1.30 8.49
C ASN A 206 -4.56 2.00 8.84
N PRO A 207 -3.77 1.39 9.75
CA PRO A 207 -2.51 1.97 10.16
C PRO A 207 -1.56 2.06 8.98
N ALA A 208 -0.78 3.13 8.91
CA ALA A 208 0.35 3.32 8.02
C ALA A 208 1.46 4.03 8.81
N PRO A 209 2.19 3.29 9.66
CA PRO A 209 3.30 3.82 10.40
C PRO A 209 4.50 4.08 9.49
N TRP A 210 5.31 5.07 9.84
CA TRP A 210 6.62 5.28 9.22
C TRP A 210 7.62 5.79 10.28
N PRO A 211 8.79 5.14 10.44
CA PRO A 211 9.84 5.65 11.29
C PRO A 211 10.37 7.01 10.82
N LEU A 212 10.47 7.98 11.73
CA LEU A 212 11.04 9.31 11.43
C LEU A 212 12.57 9.35 11.58
N TYR A 213 13.20 8.18 11.74
CA TYR A 213 14.63 8.00 11.81
C TYR A 213 15.33 8.42 10.51
N SER A 214 16.48 9.08 10.63
CA SER A 214 17.50 9.17 9.58
C SER A 214 18.90 9.06 10.19
N PRO A 215 19.95 8.81 9.39
CA PRO A 215 21.32 8.82 9.90
C PRO A 215 21.70 10.14 10.61
N GLU A 216 21.18 11.27 10.13
CA GLU A 216 21.41 12.62 10.68
C GLU A 216 20.54 12.92 11.91
N ASN A 217 19.38 12.26 12.02
CA ASN A 217 18.44 12.42 13.13
C ASN A 217 18.02 11.06 13.66
N GLN A 218 18.85 10.50 14.54
CA GLN A 218 18.65 9.20 15.15
C GLN A 218 17.58 9.30 16.24
N THR A 219 16.34 8.96 15.92
CA THR A 219 15.18 9.09 16.82
C THR A 219 14.30 7.84 16.80
N SER A 220 13.62 7.56 17.93
CA SER A 220 12.53 6.57 18.01
C SER A 220 11.18 7.12 17.52
N LYS A 221 11.11 8.39 17.09
CA LYS A 221 9.85 9.02 16.67
C LYS A 221 9.21 8.25 15.53
N ILE A 222 7.90 8.09 15.61
CA ILE A 222 7.08 7.43 14.59
C ILE A 222 6.01 8.42 14.14
N THR A 223 5.76 8.51 12.84
CA THR A 223 4.46 8.99 12.35
C THR A 223 3.55 7.81 12.11
N LEU A 224 2.27 7.97 12.41
CA LEU A 224 1.22 7.01 12.11
C LEU A 224 0.14 7.73 11.33
N ILE A 225 0.01 7.40 10.05
CA ILE A 225 -1.15 7.80 9.27
C ILE A 225 -2.23 6.73 9.46
N ALA A 226 -3.48 7.15 9.64
CA ALA A 226 -4.65 6.28 9.70
C ALA A 226 -5.59 6.55 8.51
N GLU A 227 -6.69 5.79 8.43
CA GLU A 227 -7.81 6.06 7.51
C GLU A 227 -8.13 7.55 7.41
N ASP A 228 -8.53 8.01 6.22
CA ASP A 228 -8.81 9.41 5.90
C ASP A 228 -7.62 10.37 6.03
N LEU A 229 -6.39 9.85 5.91
CA LEU A 229 -5.15 10.61 6.03
C LEU A 229 -5.07 11.41 7.35
N ARG A 230 -5.51 10.79 8.45
CA ARG A 230 -5.31 11.36 9.79
C ARG A 230 -3.88 11.09 10.24
N ILE A 231 -3.09 12.14 10.41
CA ILE A 231 -1.65 12.03 10.65
C ILE A 231 -1.34 12.28 12.12
N PHE A 232 -0.74 11.28 12.75
CA PHE A 232 -0.31 11.33 14.13
C PHE A 232 1.21 11.23 14.24
N THR A 233 1.77 11.72 15.34
CA THR A 233 3.18 11.50 15.70
C THR A 233 3.30 11.08 17.15
N ALA A 234 4.32 10.29 17.45
CA ALA A 234 4.70 9.91 18.81
C ALA A 234 6.22 10.01 18.99
N GLU A 235 6.67 10.36 20.20
CA GLU A 235 8.10 10.47 20.55
C GLU A 235 8.82 9.10 20.55
N ARG A 236 8.04 8.02 20.69
CA ARG A 236 8.46 6.63 20.54
C ARG A 236 7.26 5.77 20.15
N TRP A 237 7.51 4.56 19.71
CA TRP A 237 6.49 3.64 19.21
C TRP A 237 5.37 3.30 20.21
N ASP A 238 5.66 3.18 21.50
CA ASP A 238 4.72 2.90 22.62
C ASP A 238 4.31 4.14 23.43
N ALA A 239 4.58 5.35 22.92
CA ALA A 239 4.13 6.58 23.55
C ALA A 239 2.75 7.02 23.04
N LYS A 240 2.23 8.08 23.64
CA LYS A 240 1.01 8.74 23.19
C LYS A 240 1.21 9.32 21.78
N TYR A 241 0.27 8.97 20.90
CA TYR A 241 0.17 9.53 19.55
C TYR A 241 -0.70 10.79 19.59
N SER A 242 -0.18 11.88 19.02
CA SER A 242 -0.90 13.17 18.92
C SER A 242 -1.23 13.45 17.46
N LEU A 243 -2.47 13.82 17.17
CA LEU A 243 -2.89 14.25 15.83
C LEU A 243 -2.18 15.57 15.50
N ILE A 244 -1.50 15.63 14.37
CA ILE A 244 -0.79 16.82 13.90
C ILE A 244 -1.39 17.38 12.61
N ASN A 245 -2.07 16.55 11.81
CA ASN A 245 -2.63 16.95 10.53
C ASN A 245 -3.79 16.03 10.12
N SER A 246 -4.64 16.50 9.20
CA SER A 246 -5.74 15.76 8.59
C SER A 246 -5.99 16.26 7.18
N ALA A 247 -6.51 15.40 6.31
CA ALA A 247 -6.94 15.79 4.97
C ALA A 247 -7.76 17.09 4.96
N SER A 248 -7.43 18.00 4.04
CA SER A 248 -8.17 19.24 3.79
C SER A 248 -9.36 19.04 2.83
N TRP A 249 -9.50 17.86 2.24
CA TRP A 249 -10.59 17.47 1.35
C TRP A 249 -11.68 16.65 2.07
N ASN A 250 -12.79 16.41 1.37
CA ASN A 250 -13.89 15.62 1.90
C ASN A 250 -13.54 14.12 1.94
N THR A 251 -13.38 13.55 3.12
CA THR A 251 -13.09 12.12 3.29
C THR A 251 -14.32 11.25 3.54
N SER A 252 -15.52 11.84 3.57
CA SER A 252 -16.77 11.11 3.83
C SER A 252 -16.98 9.96 2.83
N ASP A 253 -17.61 8.88 3.29
CA ASP A 253 -18.06 7.79 2.42
C ASP A 253 -18.76 8.33 1.16
N TYR A 254 -18.52 7.68 0.03
CA TYR A 254 -19.06 8.05 -1.29
C TYR A 254 -18.60 9.43 -1.83
N SER A 255 -17.60 10.07 -1.22
CA SER A 255 -16.94 11.24 -1.82
C SER A 255 -15.95 10.84 -2.91
N ARG A 256 -15.61 11.78 -3.81
CA ARG A 256 -14.59 11.58 -4.86
C ARG A 256 -13.19 11.32 -4.31
N THR A 257 -12.94 11.63 -3.05
CA THR A 257 -11.64 11.51 -2.37
C THR A 257 -11.70 10.54 -1.20
N TRP A 258 -12.73 9.69 -1.17
CA TRP A 258 -12.84 8.63 -0.17
C TRP A 258 -11.79 7.55 -0.45
N ALA A 259 -10.87 7.36 0.49
CA ALA A 259 -9.78 6.39 0.36
C ALA A 259 -9.48 5.74 1.71
N GLU A 260 -9.05 4.48 1.69
CA GLU A 260 -8.71 3.69 2.86
C GLU A 260 -7.36 2.98 2.66
N ASP A 261 -6.88 2.26 3.68
CA ASP A 261 -5.64 1.48 3.60
C ASP A 261 -4.43 2.28 3.08
N PRO A 262 -4.06 3.41 3.75
CA PRO A 262 -2.91 4.18 3.32
C PRO A 262 -1.61 3.37 3.45
N PHE A 263 -0.62 3.71 2.64
CA PHE A 263 0.78 3.35 2.76
C PHE A 263 1.60 4.61 2.56
N VAL A 264 2.33 5.03 3.58
CA VAL A 264 3.07 6.29 3.61
C VAL A 264 4.57 6.06 3.52
N TRP A 265 5.29 6.97 2.87
CA TRP A 265 6.75 7.05 2.91
C TRP A 265 7.24 8.49 2.78
N ARG A 266 8.53 8.68 3.10
CA ARG A 266 9.27 9.91 2.79
C ARG A 266 10.27 9.62 1.68
N ASP A 267 10.22 10.40 0.60
CA ASP A 267 11.12 10.23 -0.56
C ASP A 267 12.55 10.75 -0.26
N LYS A 268 13.46 10.53 -1.21
CA LYS A 268 14.87 10.96 -1.13
C LYS A 268 15.05 12.50 -1.07
N ARG A 269 14.04 13.28 -1.49
CA ARG A 269 14.02 14.75 -1.41
C ARG A 269 13.36 15.27 -0.14
N GLY A 270 12.88 14.39 0.73
CA GLY A 270 12.24 14.72 2.00
C GLY A 270 10.75 15.01 1.89
N HIS A 271 10.13 14.80 0.72
CA HIS A 271 8.69 14.92 0.50
C HIS A 271 7.96 13.68 1.02
N TRP A 272 6.71 13.86 1.38
CA TRP A 272 5.84 12.84 1.94
C TRP A 272 4.82 12.39 0.91
N HIS A 273 4.61 11.09 0.85
CA HIS A 273 3.71 10.48 -0.12
C HIS A 273 2.86 9.43 0.58
N ALA A 274 1.66 9.20 0.07
CA ALA A 274 0.82 8.09 0.44
C ALA A 274 0.18 7.46 -0.80
N LEU A 275 0.15 6.12 -0.84
CA LEU A 275 -0.78 5.37 -1.67
C LEU A 275 -1.96 4.93 -0.82
N ALA A 276 -3.12 4.73 -1.43
CA ALA A 276 -4.29 4.22 -0.72
C ALA A 276 -5.22 3.45 -1.67
N HIS A 277 -6.08 2.61 -1.13
CA HIS A 277 -7.23 2.09 -1.87
C HIS A 277 -8.23 3.22 -2.11
N TRP A 278 -8.48 3.57 -3.37
CA TRP A 278 -9.37 4.67 -3.74
C TRP A 278 -10.77 4.18 -4.09
N MET A 279 -11.77 4.66 -3.36
CA MET A 279 -13.15 4.21 -3.47
C MET A 279 -13.93 4.80 -4.67
N ILE A 280 -13.27 5.34 -5.69
CA ILE A 280 -13.87 6.18 -6.74
C ILE A 280 -15.00 5.53 -7.55
N ASP A 281 -14.92 4.23 -7.85
CA ASP A 281 -15.91 3.56 -8.68
C ASP A 281 -17.32 3.62 -8.11
N ILE A 282 -17.45 3.62 -6.78
CA ILE A 282 -18.76 3.78 -6.14
C ILE A 282 -19.40 5.11 -6.55
N VAL A 283 -18.61 6.16 -6.68
CA VAL A 283 -19.08 7.50 -7.04
C VAL A 283 -19.37 7.58 -8.53
N GLU A 284 -18.46 7.05 -9.37
CA GLU A 284 -18.56 7.17 -10.82
C GLU A 284 -19.51 6.15 -11.47
N LYS A 285 -19.80 5.03 -10.78
CA LYS A 285 -20.61 3.91 -11.28
C LYS A 285 -21.88 3.67 -10.45
N ASN A 286 -22.47 4.74 -9.90
CA ASN A 286 -23.77 4.72 -9.23
C ASN A 286 -23.88 3.65 -8.13
N GLY A 287 -22.91 3.62 -7.21
CA GLY A 287 -22.86 2.69 -6.09
C GLY A 287 -22.35 1.29 -6.43
N THR A 288 -21.98 1.02 -7.68
CA THR A 288 -21.43 -0.28 -8.09
C THR A 288 -20.00 -0.42 -7.54
N LYS A 289 -19.76 -1.48 -6.76
CA LYS A 289 -18.41 -1.89 -6.39
C LYS A 289 -17.80 -2.62 -7.59
N TYR A 290 -16.96 -1.93 -8.35
CA TYR A 290 -16.19 -2.44 -9.50
C TYR A 290 -14.69 -2.04 -9.30
N PRO A 291 -13.76 -2.33 -10.22
CA PRO A 291 -12.35 -2.67 -9.96
C PRO A 291 -11.55 -1.44 -9.53
N ARG A 292 -11.59 -1.15 -8.23
CA ARG A 292 -11.10 0.12 -7.69
C ARG A 292 -9.60 0.27 -7.79
N VAL A 293 -9.20 1.52 -7.91
CA VAL A 293 -7.87 1.98 -8.26
C VAL A 293 -7.09 2.42 -7.02
N GLY A 294 -5.81 2.68 -7.18
CA GLY A 294 -4.95 3.31 -6.18
C GLY A 294 -5.03 4.82 -6.25
N ALA A 295 -5.16 5.50 -5.11
CA ALA A 295 -4.93 6.93 -5.04
C ALA A 295 -3.47 7.21 -4.69
N HIS A 296 -3.01 8.41 -5.06
CA HIS A 296 -1.76 9.00 -4.59
C HIS A 296 -2.05 10.33 -3.90
N MET A 297 -1.43 10.53 -2.74
CA MET A 297 -1.41 11.80 -2.04
C MET A 297 0.04 12.19 -1.76
N TYR A 298 0.32 13.50 -1.72
CA TYR A 298 1.67 13.98 -1.46
C TYR A 298 1.68 15.34 -0.76
N ALA A 299 2.77 15.63 -0.05
CA ALA A 299 3.03 16.90 0.62
C ALA A 299 4.54 17.14 0.70
N ARG A 300 4.95 18.41 0.77
CA ARG A 300 6.37 18.75 0.97
C ARG A 300 6.86 18.47 2.40
N THR A 301 5.96 18.53 3.38
CA THR A 301 6.22 18.24 4.79
C THR A 301 5.05 17.47 5.40
N LEU A 302 5.28 16.77 6.51
CA LEU A 302 4.27 15.94 7.16
C LEU A 302 3.10 16.78 7.71
N GLU A 303 3.43 17.92 8.33
CA GLU A 303 2.50 18.92 8.88
C GLU A 303 1.91 19.86 7.81
N GLY A 304 2.39 19.80 6.57
CA GLY A 304 2.04 20.73 5.50
C GLY A 304 0.69 20.45 4.86
N GLU A 305 0.37 21.20 3.81
CA GLU A 305 -0.79 20.92 2.97
C GLU A 305 -0.53 19.67 2.12
N TRP A 306 -1.41 18.69 2.27
CA TRP A 306 -1.42 17.51 1.42
C TRP A 306 -2.28 17.75 0.19
N THR A 307 -1.90 17.13 -0.91
CA THR A 307 -2.66 17.10 -2.16
C THR A 307 -3.17 15.69 -2.41
N PHE A 308 -4.47 15.54 -2.70
CA PHE A 308 -5.03 14.31 -3.24
C PHE A 308 -5.02 14.38 -4.76
N LYS A 309 -4.30 13.47 -5.42
CA LYS A 309 -4.29 13.41 -6.88
C LYS A 309 -5.57 12.75 -7.38
N LEU A 310 -6.40 13.49 -8.11
CA LEU A 310 -7.62 12.97 -8.76
C LEU A 310 -7.28 12.20 -10.05
N GLN A 311 -6.37 11.24 -9.93
CA GLN A 311 -5.91 10.33 -10.98
C GLN A 311 -5.46 9.04 -10.29
N GLU A 312 -5.70 7.90 -10.94
CA GLU A 312 -5.23 6.62 -10.42
C GLU A 312 -3.70 6.54 -10.40
N ALA A 313 -3.12 6.09 -9.30
CA ALA A 313 -1.71 5.72 -9.20
C ALA A 313 -1.45 4.32 -9.77
N PHE A 314 -2.43 3.43 -9.65
CA PHE A 314 -2.45 2.10 -10.25
C PHE A 314 -3.91 1.65 -10.40
N ASN A 315 -4.16 0.65 -11.24
CA ASN A 315 -5.51 0.10 -11.41
C ASN A 315 -5.58 -1.37 -10.99
N SER A 316 -6.77 -1.95 -11.08
CA SER A 316 -7.06 -3.33 -10.73
C SER A 316 -6.76 -4.34 -11.85
N THR A 317 -6.24 -3.91 -13.00
CA THR A 317 -5.84 -4.79 -14.09
C THR A 317 -4.37 -5.16 -13.96
N VAL A 318 -4.08 -6.46 -14.02
CA VAL A 318 -2.74 -7.01 -13.92
C VAL A 318 -2.45 -7.83 -15.17
N THR A 319 -1.38 -7.45 -15.86
CA THR A 319 -0.77 -8.27 -16.91
C THR A 319 0.16 -9.28 -16.24
N PHE A 320 0.17 -10.51 -16.73
CA PHE A 320 1.04 -11.57 -16.25
C PHE A 320 2.14 -11.92 -17.25
N THR A 321 3.23 -12.49 -16.76
CA THR A 321 4.38 -12.90 -17.59
C THR A 321 4.06 -13.99 -18.62
N ASP A 322 2.96 -14.73 -18.44
CA ASP A 322 2.42 -15.69 -19.42
C ASP A 322 1.60 -15.02 -20.55
N GLY A 323 1.50 -13.68 -20.54
CA GLY A 323 0.74 -12.88 -21.51
C GLY A 323 -0.75 -12.75 -21.20
N SER A 324 -1.25 -13.41 -20.15
CA SER A 324 -2.64 -13.25 -19.70
C SER A 324 -2.85 -11.93 -18.97
N VAL A 325 -4.09 -11.45 -18.97
CA VAL A 325 -4.50 -10.23 -18.27
C VAL A 325 -5.70 -10.56 -17.40
N GLU A 326 -5.66 -10.14 -16.14
CA GLU A 326 -6.76 -10.30 -15.20
C GLU A 326 -7.16 -8.93 -14.63
N THR A 327 -8.44 -8.62 -14.69
CA THR A 327 -9.01 -7.48 -13.96
C THR A 327 -9.60 -8.02 -12.66
N PHE A 328 -9.08 -7.57 -11.53
CA PHE A 328 -9.56 -7.98 -10.22
C PHE A 328 -10.81 -7.21 -9.80
N ASN A 329 -11.67 -7.84 -9.02
CA ASN A 329 -12.81 -7.18 -8.38
C ASN A 329 -12.36 -6.12 -7.36
N ARG A 330 -11.27 -6.44 -6.65
CA ARG A 330 -10.67 -5.61 -5.61
C ARG A 330 -9.16 -5.76 -5.70
N ARG A 331 -8.45 -4.64 -5.61
CA ARG A 331 -7.00 -4.54 -5.45
C ARG A 331 -6.71 -3.48 -4.40
N GLU A 332 -6.35 -3.91 -3.20
CA GLU A 332 -6.33 -3.06 -2.02
C GLU A 332 -5.03 -3.22 -1.22
N ARG A 333 -4.85 -2.38 -0.21
CA ARG A 333 -3.66 -2.36 0.66
C ARG A 333 -2.36 -2.24 -0.13
N PRO A 334 -2.23 -1.21 -0.97
CA PRO A 334 -1.00 -1.02 -1.71
C PRO A 334 0.14 -0.80 -0.74
N LYS A 335 1.23 -1.55 -0.88
CA LYS A 335 2.50 -1.24 -0.21
C LYS A 335 3.64 -1.38 -1.19
N LEU A 336 4.54 -0.40 -1.17
CA LEU A 336 5.75 -0.47 -1.97
C LEU A 336 6.87 -1.11 -1.17
N PHE A 337 7.64 -1.95 -1.84
CA PHE A 337 8.99 -2.32 -1.41
C PHE A 337 9.98 -1.49 -2.22
N PHE A 338 10.88 -0.81 -1.54
CA PHE A 338 11.81 0.15 -2.13
C PHE A 338 13.23 -0.42 -2.23
N SER A 339 14.04 0.17 -3.11
CA SER A 339 15.49 0.02 -3.08
C SER A 339 16.07 0.52 -1.75
N ASP A 340 17.20 -0.06 -1.34
CA ASP A 340 17.95 0.28 -0.13
C ASP A 340 19.21 1.12 -0.42
N ASP A 341 19.39 1.55 -1.67
CA ASP A 341 20.48 2.40 -2.17
C ASP A 341 20.35 3.89 -1.79
N GLY A 342 19.28 4.25 -1.08
CA GLY A 342 18.96 5.64 -0.71
C GLY A 342 18.12 6.40 -1.74
N GLU A 343 17.90 5.83 -2.93
CA GLU A 343 17.06 6.45 -3.96
C GLU A 343 15.56 6.24 -3.70
N LEU A 344 15.19 5.30 -2.81
CA LEU A 344 13.80 4.97 -2.49
C LEU A 344 13.00 4.64 -3.77
N THR A 345 13.63 3.93 -4.71
CA THR A 345 13.01 3.52 -5.97
C THR A 345 11.99 2.42 -5.68
N PRO A 346 10.70 2.57 -6.05
CA PRO A 346 9.73 1.48 -5.94
C PRO A 346 10.17 0.28 -6.80
N LEU A 347 10.30 -0.90 -6.19
CA LEU A 347 10.66 -2.14 -6.89
C LEU A 347 9.48 -3.11 -7.01
N TYR A 348 8.61 -3.16 -6.01
CA TYR A 348 7.44 -4.04 -6.01
C TYR A 348 6.23 -3.38 -5.36
N LEU A 349 5.05 -3.59 -5.93
CA LEU A 349 3.76 -3.30 -5.33
C LEU A 349 3.15 -4.58 -4.75
N VAL A 350 2.99 -4.61 -3.43
CA VAL A 350 2.25 -5.64 -2.71
C VAL A 350 0.80 -5.19 -2.57
N SER A 351 -0.16 -6.06 -2.88
CA SER A 351 -1.59 -5.75 -2.73
C SER A 351 -2.43 -7.01 -2.47
N GLY A 352 -3.53 -6.87 -1.74
CA GLY A 352 -4.55 -7.91 -1.63
C GLY A 352 -5.44 -7.88 -2.87
N VAL A 353 -5.64 -9.03 -3.52
CA VAL A 353 -6.45 -9.15 -4.73
C VAL A 353 -7.57 -10.18 -4.58
N GLN A 354 -8.71 -9.88 -5.18
CA GLN A 354 -9.86 -10.78 -5.28
C GLN A 354 -10.34 -10.84 -6.72
N ALA A 355 -10.42 -12.04 -7.28
CA ALA A 355 -10.89 -12.26 -8.65
C ALA A 355 -12.34 -11.80 -8.84
N LEU A 356 -12.68 -11.36 -10.06
CA LEU A 356 -14.06 -11.06 -10.45
C LEU A 356 -14.97 -12.28 -10.23
N GLY A 357 -16.15 -12.03 -9.66
CA GLY A 357 -17.12 -13.08 -9.33
C GLY A 357 -16.79 -13.88 -8.06
N SER A 358 -15.64 -13.66 -7.43
CA SER A 358 -15.33 -14.22 -6.11
C SER A 358 -15.72 -13.24 -5.00
N THR A 359 -16.32 -13.76 -3.93
CA THR A 359 -16.63 -13.01 -2.71
C THR A 359 -15.82 -13.47 -1.51
N THR A 360 -15.03 -14.53 -1.65
CA THR A 360 -14.36 -15.19 -0.51
C THR A 360 -12.89 -15.50 -0.76
N THR A 361 -12.55 -16.01 -1.94
CA THR A 361 -11.14 -16.28 -2.28
C THR A 361 -10.41 -14.98 -2.55
N SER A 362 -9.22 -14.87 -1.98
CA SER A 362 -8.34 -13.72 -2.13
C SER A 362 -6.91 -14.13 -1.83
N TYR A 363 -5.96 -13.40 -2.38
CA TYR A 363 -4.54 -13.66 -2.12
C TYR A 363 -3.74 -12.37 -2.16
N THR A 364 -2.49 -12.44 -1.70
CA THR A 364 -1.57 -11.31 -1.73
C THR A 364 -0.70 -11.42 -2.98
N LEU A 365 -0.88 -10.47 -3.89
CA LEU A 365 -0.11 -10.34 -5.13
C LEU A 365 1.09 -9.44 -4.88
N ILE A 366 2.22 -9.80 -5.50
CA ILE A 366 3.41 -8.95 -5.59
C ILE A 366 3.66 -8.72 -7.09
N GLN A 367 3.65 -7.46 -7.50
CA GLN A 367 3.87 -7.06 -8.89
C GLN A 367 5.12 -6.18 -8.97
N PRO A 368 6.08 -6.46 -9.88
CA PRO A 368 7.24 -5.59 -10.06
C PRO A 368 6.85 -4.21 -10.58
N VAL A 369 7.67 -3.20 -10.25
CA VAL A 369 7.48 -1.80 -10.66
C VAL A 369 8.77 -1.29 -11.31
N GLY A 370 8.62 -0.63 -12.46
CA GLY A 370 9.71 -0.13 -13.28
C GLY A 370 10.64 -1.26 -13.74
N THR A 371 11.90 -0.93 -14.01
CA THR A 371 12.90 -1.90 -14.48
C THR A 371 14.00 -2.19 -13.46
N ALA A 372 14.13 -1.36 -12.43
CA ALA A 372 15.19 -1.45 -11.40
C ALA A 372 15.12 -2.75 -10.58
N TRP A 373 13.95 -3.36 -10.46
CA TRP A 373 13.78 -4.66 -9.77
C TRP A 373 14.65 -5.76 -10.39
N ARG A 374 14.92 -5.71 -11.70
CA ARG A 374 15.75 -6.71 -12.40
C ARG A 374 17.20 -6.64 -11.93
N GLU A 375 17.72 -5.42 -11.80
CA GLU A 375 19.08 -5.18 -11.31
C GLU A 375 19.18 -5.57 -9.83
N TYR A 376 18.17 -5.24 -9.04
CA TYR A 376 18.08 -5.63 -7.63
C TYR A 376 18.10 -7.17 -7.45
N GLU A 377 17.26 -7.91 -8.19
CA GLU A 377 17.25 -9.38 -8.14
C GLU A 377 18.56 -10.00 -8.64
N ALA A 378 19.10 -9.51 -9.77
CA ALA A 378 20.35 -10.01 -10.32
C ALA A 378 21.54 -9.79 -9.37
N ALA A 379 21.58 -8.67 -8.66
CA ALA A 379 22.62 -8.37 -7.67
C ALA A 379 22.58 -9.33 -6.46
N LEU A 380 21.40 -9.86 -6.14
CA LEU A 380 21.20 -10.85 -5.07
C LEU A 380 21.35 -12.31 -5.56
N GLY A 381 21.47 -12.52 -6.87
CA GLY A 381 21.64 -13.84 -7.48
C GLY A 381 20.34 -14.61 -7.74
N PHE A 382 19.22 -13.91 -7.95
CA PHE A 382 17.94 -14.49 -8.36
C PHE A 382 17.75 -14.55 -9.87
#